data_AF-A0A5M9JJI4-F1
#
_entry.id   AF-A0A5M9JJI4-F1
#
_cell.length_a   1.000
_cell.length_b   1.000
_cell.length_c   1.000
_cell.angle_alpha   90.00
_cell.angle_beta   90.00
_cell.angle_gamma   90.00
#
_symmetry.space_group_name_H-M   'P 1'
#
loop_
_entity.id
_entity.type
_entity.pdbx_description
1 polymer ?
#
loop_
_entity_poly.entity_id
_entity_poly.type
_entity_poly.pdbx_seq_one_letter_code
_entity_poly.pdbx_strand_id
1 'polypeptide(L)'
;MQNRTLIRNDNFFQHNSRTSKRASKRRSKRPLITTTMSSEKISVLFVCLGNICRSTMAEGIFSSMTSNGPYASLISNVDSCGTAAYHTGSTPDSRTMATLRENGICDYKHRARKVSINDFKNFDYIFAMDRNNLEDLLSLGKRTEGKAKVMLFGEYAGGSHPEEVDDPYYGGNDGFKAAYEQCTRFSKNFLKATFPDVEK
;
A
#
# COMPACT_ATOMS: atom_id res chain seq x y z
N MET A 1 -35.19 -68.81 50.01
CA MET A 1 -34.11 -68.17 50.80
C MET A 1 -34.74 -67.09 51.65
N GLN A 2 -34.44 -67.14 52.95
CA GLN A 2 -34.88 -66.30 54.08
C GLN A 2 -34.53 -64.81 53.85
N ASN A 3 -34.96 -63.76 54.54
CA ASN A 3 -35.82 -63.45 55.69
C ASN A 3 -35.80 -61.90 55.82
N ARG A 4 -36.82 -61.31 56.47
CA ARG A 4 -36.73 -60.13 57.40
C ARG A 4 -36.30 -58.77 56.82
N THR A 5 -36.59 -57.59 57.39
CA THR A 5 -37.49 -57.02 58.41
C THR A 5 -37.28 -55.50 58.36
N LEU A 6 -38.31 -54.75 58.75
CA LEU A 6 -38.38 -53.32 59.10
C LEU A 6 -37.11 -52.65 59.71
N ILE A 7 -37.01 -51.32 59.55
CA ILE A 7 -36.71 -50.23 60.54
C ILE A 7 -36.43 -48.93 59.74
N ARG A 8 -37.25 -47.86 59.79
CA ARG A 8 -37.34 -46.74 60.76
C ARG A 8 -36.17 -45.73 60.77
N ASN A 9 -36.57 -44.45 60.76
CA ASN A 9 -35.98 -43.25 61.38
C ASN A 9 -35.14 -42.24 60.56
N ASP A 10 -35.78 -41.08 60.35
CA ASP A 10 -35.48 -39.75 60.90
C ASP A 10 -34.15 -39.03 60.63
N ASN A 11 -34.34 -37.85 60.02
CA ASN A 11 -33.79 -36.52 60.34
C ASN A 11 -32.28 -36.35 60.55
N PHE A 12 -31.65 -35.45 59.77
CA PHE A 12 -31.23 -34.13 60.30
C PHE A 12 -30.61 -33.21 59.23
N PHE A 13 -30.71 -31.89 59.53
CA PHE A 13 -29.99 -30.71 59.04
C PHE A 13 -30.59 -29.78 57.95
N GLN A 14 -30.98 -28.62 58.48
CA GLN A 14 -31.13 -27.27 57.91
C GLN A 14 -29.96 -26.90 56.97
N HIS A 15 -30.03 -25.99 55.99
CA HIS A 15 -30.42 -24.59 56.11
C HIS A 15 -30.48 -23.90 54.72
N ASN A 16 -31.47 -23.03 54.54
CA ASN A 16 -31.44 -21.73 53.83
C ASN A 16 -30.69 -21.54 52.49
N SER A 17 -31.44 -21.14 51.45
CA SER A 17 -30.97 -20.17 50.44
C SER A 17 -32.16 -19.30 49.97
N ARG A 18 -32.30 -18.09 50.53
CA ARG A 18 -31.85 -16.79 49.99
C ARG A 18 -32.42 -16.46 48.60
N THR A 19 -33.45 -15.64 48.65
CA THR A 19 -34.11 -14.94 47.55
C THR A 19 -33.18 -13.94 46.85
N SER A 20 -33.45 -13.81 45.54
CA SER A 20 -32.69 -13.10 44.52
C SER A 20 -32.61 -11.58 44.70
N LYS A 21 -31.41 -11.01 44.54
CA LYS A 21 -31.23 -9.60 44.13
C LYS A 21 -30.88 -9.56 42.63
N ARG A 22 -31.77 -8.96 41.83
CA ARG A 22 -31.53 -8.63 40.41
C ARG A 22 -30.43 -7.56 40.30
N ALA A 23 -29.34 -7.88 39.62
CA ALA A 23 -28.32 -6.92 39.22
C ALA A 23 -28.67 -6.25 37.89
N SER A 24 -28.70 -4.92 37.87
CA SER A 24 -28.85 -4.08 36.69
C SER A 24 -27.60 -4.16 35.81
N LYS A 25 -27.75 -4.68 34.57
CA LYS A 25 -26.69 -4.69 33.56
C LYS A 25 -26.46 -3.25 33.08
N ARG A 26 -25.41 -2.60 33.59
CA ARG A 26 -24.83 -1.39 32.98
C ARG A 26 -24.39 -1.73 31.55
N ARG A 27 -25.06 -1.16 30.55
CA ARG A 27 -24.61 -1.15 29.15
C ARG A 27 -23.26 -0.43 29.10
N SER A 28 -22.19 -1.21 28.93
CA SER A 28 -20.87 -0.72 28.56
C SER A 28 -20.99 0.12 27.28
N LYS A 29 -20.75 1.43 27.37
CA LYS A 29 -20.57 2.28 26.19
C LYS A 29 -19.23 1.87 25.57
N ARG A 30 -19.29 1.16 24.43
CA ARG A 30 -18.12 1.00 23.56
C ARG A 30 -17.61 2.40 23.19
N PRO A 31 -16.31 2.70 23.34
CA PRO A 31 -15.80 3.95 22.83
C PRO A 31 -15.94 3.93 21.30
N LEU A 32 -16.59 4.95 20.74
CA LEU A 32 -16.43 5.26 19.32
C LEU A 32 -14.95 5.61 19.16
N ILE A 33 -14.21 4.76 18.44
CA ILE A 33 -12.90 5.12 17.94
C ILE A 33 -13.17 6.11 16.80
N THR A 34 -13.15 7.40 17.13
CA THR A 34 -13.06 8.45 16.11
C THR A 34 -11.65 8.37 15.56
N THR A 35 -11.46 7.65 14.45
CA THR A 35 -10.22 7.72 13.67
C THR A 35 -10.09 9.15 13.17
N THR A 36 -9.31 9.96 13.88
CA THR A 36 -8.86 11.25 13.37
C THR A 36 -8.02 10.95 12.13
N MET A 37 -8.56 11.25 10.95
CA MET A 37 -7.80 11.25 9.70
C MET A 37 -6.58 12.14 9.91
N SER A 38 -5.38 11.55 9.97
CA SER A 38 -4.16 12.34 9.93
C SER A 38 -4.10 12.97 8.54
N SER A 39 -4.39 14.26 8.47
CA SER A 39 -4.41 15.07 7.25
C SER A 39 -3.00 15.38 6.71
N GLU A 40 -2.08 14.42 6.82
CA GLU A 40 -0.73 14.60 6.31
C GLU A 40 -0.66 14.11 4.87
N LYS A 41 -0.19 15.00 3.99
CA LYS A 41 0.08 14.68 2.60
C LYS A 41 1.16 13.61 2.53
N ILE A 42 1.02 12.66 1.60
CA ILE A 42 2.03 11.62 1.40
C ILE A 42 2.93 11.93 0.21
N SER A 43 4.17 11.45 0.27
CA SER A 43 5.12 11.47 -0.85
C SER A 43 5.37 10.07 -1.40
N VAL A 44 5.43 9.94 -2.73
CA VAL A 44 5.54 8.66 -3.44
C VAL A 44 6.73 8.66 -4.41
N LEU A 45 7.57 7.63 -4.34
CA LEU A 45 8.72 7.41 -5.22
C LEU A 45 8.59 6.09 -5.98
N PHE A 46 8.71 6.14 -7.30
CA PHE A 46 8.70 4.94 -8.15
C PHE A 46 10.12 4.54 -8.55
N VAL A 47 10.47 3.26 -8.48
CA VAL A 47 11.85 2.79 -8.67
C VAL A 47 11.92 1.58 -9.59
N CYS A 48 12.69 1.70 -10.67
CA CYS A 48 13.08 0.58 -11.52
C CYS A 48 14.60 0.43 -11.58
N LEU A 49 15.14 -0.35 -12.53
CA LEU A 49 16.60 -0.49 -12.67
C LEU A 49 17.26 0.79 -13.23
N GLY A 50 16.79 1.25 -14.40
CA GLY A 50 17.46 2.28 -15.21
C GLY A 50 16.89 3.69 -15.12
N ASN A 51 15.67 3.86 -14.57
CA ASN A 51 14.92 5.12 -14.52
C ASN A 51 14.64 5.81 -15.87
N ILE A 52 14.35 5.01 -16.90
CA ILE A 52 13.97 5.51 -18.23
C ILE A 52 12.70 4.88 -18.79
N CYS A 53 12.31 3.69 -18.33
CA CYS A 53 11.13 2.98 -18.81
C CYS A 53 10.00 3.01 -17.78
N ARG A 54 10.01 2.04 -16.86
CA ARG A 54 8.89 1.71 -15.97
C ARG A 54 8.63 2.75 -14.88
N SER A 55 9.65 3.15 -14.13
CA SER A 55 9.43 4.10 -13.03
C SER A 55 9.05 5.50 -13.50
N THR A 56 9.58 5.94 -14.65
CA THR A 56 9.17 7.20 -15.29
C THR A 56 7.75 7.12 -15.85
N MET A 57 7.32 5.96 -16.34
CA MET A 57 5.95 5.73 -16.75
C MET A 57 4.99 5.82 -15.56
N ALA A 58 5.32 5.14 -14.46
CA ALA A 58 4.54 5.19 -13.23
C ALA A 58 4.43 6.61 -12.66
N GLU A 59 5.54 7.36 -12.63
CA GLU A 59 5.54 8.76 -12.18
C GLU A 59 4.67 9.67 -13.05
N GLY A 60 4.79 9.58 -14.37
CA GLY A 60 3.99 10.38 -15.29
C GLY A 60 2.50 10.10 -15.14
N ILE A 61 2.12 8.82 -15.05
CA ILE A 61 0.74 8.40 -14.81
C ILE A 61 0.24 8.91 -13.46
N PHE A 62 0.97 8.62 -12.38
CA PHE A 62 0.53 8.96 -11.03
C PHE A 62 0.41 10.48 -10.85
N SER A 63 1.40 11.24 -11.32
CA SER A 63 1.38 12.71 -11.28
C SER A 63 0.20 13.29 -12.07
N SER A 64 -0.15 12.70 -13.23
CA SER A 64 -1.33 13.15 -13.99
C SER A 64 -2.64 12.94 -13.22
N MET A 65 -2.73 11.88 -12.40
CA MET A 65 -3.91 11.59 -11.59
C MET A 65 -4.00 12.44 -10.32
N THR A 66 -2.86 12.92 -9.81
CA THR A 66 -2.79 13.55 -8.49
C THR A 66 -2.42 15.03 -8.50
N SER A 67 -2.00 15.59 -9.64
CA SER A 67 -1.66 17.01 -9.76
C SER A 67 -2.88 17.92 -9.66
N ASN A 68 -4.06 17.42 -10.02
CA ASN A 68 -5.31 18.16 -10.03
C ASN A 68 -6.44 17.30 -9.44
N GLY A 69 -7.59 17.93 -9.16
CA GLY A 69 -8.76 17.24 -8.64
C GLY A 69 -8.60 16.84 -7.16
N PRO A 70 -9.29 15.79 -6.70
CA PRO A 70 -9.48 15.55 -5.28
C PRO A 70 -8.21 15.05 -4.55
N TYR A 71 -7.22 14.55 -5.29
CA TYR A 71 -5.95 14.09 -4.71
C TYR A 71 -4.88 15.18 -4.59
N ALA A 72 -5.08 16.36 -5.19
CA ALA A 72 -4.07 17.42 -5.25
C ALA A 72 -3.63 17.93 -3.87
N SER A 73 -4.55 17.93 -2.89
CA SER A 73 -4.24 18.31 -1.52
C SER A 73 -3.71 17.15 -0.66
N LEU A 74 -3.61 15.94 -1.21
CA LEU A 74 -3.27 14.71 -0.47
C LEU A 74 -1.88 14.17 -0.81
N ILE A 75 -1.32 14.58 -1.96
CA ILE A 75 0.02 14.20 -2.39
C ILE A 75 0.96 15.40 -2.27
N SER A 76 2.05 15.26 -1.53
CA SER A 76 3.06 16.31 -1.35
C SER A 76 4.13 16.29 -2.42
N ASN A 77 4.53 15.09 -2.87
CA ASN A 77 5.60 14.91 -3.83
C ASN A 77 5.44 13.58 -4.58
N VAL A 78 5.78 13.59 -5.87
CA VAL A 78 5.84 12.40 -6.73
C VAL A 78 7.15 12.47 -7.51
N ASP A 79 7.91 11.39 -7.56
CA ASP A 79 9.19 11.32 -8.26
C ASP A 79 9.48 9.88 -8.74
N SER A 80 10.51 9.71 -9.56
CA SER A 80 11.06 8.41 -9.89
C SER A 80 12.58 8.35 -9.90
N CYS A 81 13.13 7.16 -9.62
CA CYS A 81 14.56 6.91 -9.69
C CYS A 81 14.89 5.48 -10.13
N GLY A 82 16.19 5.15 -10.15
CA GLY A 82 16.74 3.87 -10.56
C GLY A 82 17.69 3.26 -9.53
N THR A 83 17.70 1.93 -9.36
CA THR A 83 18.61 1.25 -8.43
C THR A 83 20.06 1.27 -8.92
N ALA A 84 20.28 1.02 -10.21
CA ALA A 84 21.62 1.08 -10.81
C ALA A 84 21.95 2.46 -11.38
N ALA A 85 20.95 3.08 -12.03
CA ALA A 85 21.02 4.41 -12.66
C ALA A 85 22.09 4.58 -13.75
N TYR A 86 22.26 3.56 -14.58
CA TYR A 86 23.12 3.59 -15.77
C TYR A 86 22.84 4.77 -16.71
N HIS A 87 21.64 5.34 -16.65
CA HIS A 87 21.18 6.42 -17.51
C HIS A 87 21.10 7.78 -16.82
N THR A 88 21.75 7.99 -15.66
CA THR A 88 21.65 9.26 -14.90
C THR A 88 21.82 10.48 -15.81
N GLY A 89 20.87 11.42 -15.75
CA GLY A 89 20.82 12.62 -16.60
C GLY A 89 20.13 12.43 -17.96
N SER A 90 19.78 11.21 -18.34
CA SER A 90 19.04 10.94 -19.60
C SER A 90 17.57 11.32 -19.46
N THR A 91 16.93 11.62 -20.59
CA THR A 91 15.46 11.67 -20.67
C THR A 91 14.86 10.27 -20.53
N PRO A 92 13.57 10.14 -20.17
CA PRO A 92 12.87 8.88 -20.31
C PRO A 92 12.97 8.31 -21.74
N ASP A 93 12.83 7.00 -21.86
CA ASP A 93 12.79 6.30 -23.15
C ASP A 93 11.70 6.91 -24.03
N SER A 94 12.03 7.13 -25.31
CA SER A 94 11.12 7.72 -26.28
C SER A 94 9.77 6.98 -26.39
N ARG A 95 9.75 5.65 -26.19
CA ARG A 95 8.56 4.81 -26.20
C ARG A 95 7.70 5.02 -24.95
N THR A 96 8.32 5.22 -23.78
CA THR A 96 7.60 5.67 -22.58
C THR A 96 6.93 7.01 -22.84
N MET A 97 7.67 7.98 -23.39
CA MET A 97 7.14 9.30 -23.69
C MET A 97 6.03 9.26 -24.76
N ALA A 98 6.17 8.41 -25.77
CA ALA A 98 5.12 8.22 -26.79
C ALA A 98 3.84 7.64 -26.17
N THR A 99 3.97 6.59 -25.37
CA THR A 99 2.84 5.93 -24.70
C THR A 99 2.11 6.90 -23.76
N LEU A 100 2.84 7.72 -22.99
CA LEU A 100 2.26 8.75 -22.14
C LEU A 100 1.47 9.79 -22.95
N ARG A 101 2.04 10.28 -24.06
CA ARG A 101 1.38 11.26 -24.94
C ARG A 101 0.14 10.72 -25.62
N GLU A 102 0.18 9.46 -26.08
CA GLU A 102 -0.98 8.77 -26.66
C GLU A 102 -2.16 8.70 -25.68
N ASN A 103 -1.87 8.76 -24.36
CA ASN A 103 -2.86 8.79 -23.29
C ASN A 103 -3.09 10.19 -22.70
N GLY A 104 -2.68 11.25 -23.39
CA GLY A 104 -2.95 12.64 -23.01
C GLY A 104 -2.00 13.24 -21.97
N ILE A 105 -0.93 12.53 -21.57
CA ILE A 105 0.08 13.03 -20.63
C ILE A 105 1.24 13.63 -21.43
N CYS A 106 1.14 14.92 -21.74
CA CYS A 106 2.01 15.61 -22.69
C CYS A 106 3.08 16.50 -22.05
N ASP A 107 2.93 16.87 -20.78
CA ASP A 107 3.78 17.82 -20.05
C ASP A 107 4.83 17.14 -19.15
N TYR A 108 4.81 15.81 -19.05
CA TYR A 108 5.76 15.05 -18.24
C TYR A 108 7.20 15.27 -18.70
N LYS A 109 8.07 15.58 -17.74
CA LYS A 109 9.50 15.79 -17.94
C LYS A 109 10.23 15.17 -16.78
N HIS A 110 11.27 14.41 -17.08
CA HIS A 110 12.13 13.81 -16.08
C HIS A 110 13.58 13.78 -16.52
N ARG A 111 14.48 13.64 -15.56
CA ARG A 111 15.88 13.30 -15.79
C ARG A 111 16.24 12.14 -14.89
N ALA A 112 16.67 11.05 -15.52
CA ALA A 112 16.97 9.83 -14.82
C ALA A 112 17.95 10.10 -13.68
N ARG A 113 17.68 9.53 -12.50
CA ARG A 113 18.52 9.69 -11.32
C ARG A 113 18.64 8.38 -10.55
N LYS A 114 19.71 8.28 -9.76
CA LYS A 114 19.90 7.16 -8.83
C LYS A 114 19.11 7.34 -7.56
N VAL A 115 18.62 6.23 -7.02
CA VAL A 115 18.12 6.19 -5.64
C VAL A 115 19.24 6.60 -4.68
N SER A 116 18.87 7.40 -3.68
CA SER A 116 19.75 7.88 -2.63
C SER A 116 19.26 7.42 -1.26
N ILE A 117 20.14 7.41 -0.27
CA ILE A 117 19.76 7.12 1.12
C ILE A 117 18.72 8.12 1.65
N ASN A 118 18.76 9.37 1.16
CA ASN A 118 17.83 10.41 1.60
C ASN A 118 16.40 10.16 1.11
N ASP A 119 16.22 9.42 0.01
CA ASP A 119 14.89 9.06 -0.50
C ASP A 119 14.08 8.28 0.55
N PHE A 120 14.71 7.39 1.31
CA PHE A 120 14.06 6.63 2.39
C PHE A 120 13.57 7.49 3.55
N LYS A 121 14.09 8.71 3.68
CA LYS A 121 13.69 9.70 4.70
C LYS A 121 12.63 10.66 4.17
N ASN A 122 12.71 11.01 2.89
CA ASN A 122 11.85 12.03 2.28
C ASN A 122 10.52 11.47 1.76
N PHE A 123 10.50 10.19 1.39
CA PHE A 123 9.32 9.52 0.82
C PHE A 123 8.58 8.67 1.86
N ASP A 124 7.25 8.72 1.83
CA ASP A 124 6.40 7.83 2.64
C ASP A 124 6.26 6.45 1.98
N TYR A 125 6.20 6.41 0.66
CA TYR A 125 6.11 5.18 -0.13
C TYR A 125 7.22 5.11 -1.17
N ILE A 126 7.89 3.96 -1.22
CA ILE A 126 8.84 3.63 -2.29
C ILE A 126 8.37 2.35 -2.97
N PHE A 127 7.98 2.47 -4.24
CA PHE A 127 7.43 1.39 -5.04
C PHE A 127 8.46 0.82 -6.02
N ALA A 128 8.83 -0.44 -5.79
CA ALA A 128 9.65 -1.23 -6.70
C ALA A 128 8.80 -1.78 -7.86
N MET A 129 9.34 -1.74 -9.08
CA MET A 129 8.64 -2.30 -10.26
C MET A 129 8.67 -3.82 -10.32
N ASP A 130 9.76 -4.44 -9.88
CA ASP A 130 9.94 -5.89 -9.83
C ASP A 130 10.65 -6.33 -8.53
N ARG A 131 10.74 -7.65 -8.28
CA ARG A 131 11.38 -8.18 -7.07
C ARG A 131 12.86 -7.85 -6.99
N ASN A 132 13.59 -7.79 -8.11
CA ASN A 132 15.01 -7.41 -8.09
C ASN A 132 15.18 -5.97 -7.58
N ASN A 133 14.33 -5.05 -8.05
CA ASN A 133 14.33 -3.67 -7.58
C ASN A 133 13.95 -3.59 -6.10
N LEU A 134 13.00 -4.43 -5.64
CA LEU A 134 12.64 -4.50 -4.23
C LEU A 134 13.81 -4.99 -3.37
N GLU A 135 14.50 -6.05 -3.78
CA GLU A 135 15.66 -6.58 -3.08
C GLU A 135 16.79 -5.55 -2.97
N ASP A 136 17.11 -4.86 -4.07
CA ASP A 136 18.07 -3.75 -4.09
C ASP A 136 17.69 -2.63 -3.10
N LEU A 137 16.42 -2.21 -3.11
CA LEU A 137 15.91 -1.16 -2.24
C LEU A 137 15.92 -1.56 -0.77
N LEU A 138 15.53 -2.79 -0.45
CA LEU A 138 15.56 -3.30 0.92
C LEU A 138 17.00 -3.41 1.43
N SER A 139 17.93 -3.84 0.58
CA SER A 139 19.36 -3.87 0.91
C SER A 139 19.91 -2.46 1.20
N LEU A 140 19.59 -1.49 0.34
CA LEU A 140 20.01 -0.10 0.53
C LEU A 140 19.36 0.55 1.76
N GLY A 141 18.07 0.28 1.99
CA GLY A 141 17.29 0.83 3.09
C GLY A 141 17.81 0.43 4.47
N LYS A 142 18.43 -0.75 4.61
CA LYS A 142 19.08 -1.19 5.86
C LYS A 142 20.20 -0.25 6.34
N ARG A 143 20.71 0.61 5.46
CA ARG A 143 21.79 1.57 5.76
C ARG A 143 21.27 2.88 6.35
N THR A 144 19.96 3.01 6.58
CA THR A 144 19.35 4.22 7.12
C THR A 144 18.09 3.92 7.92
N GLU A 145 17.83 4.76 8.92
CA GLU A 145 16.53 4.83 9.59
C GLU A 145 15.64 5.77 8.77
N GLY A 146 14.97 5.21 7.76
CA GLY A 146 14.00 5.91 6.92
C GLY A 146 12.56 5.64 7.36
N LYS A 147 11.64 6.56 7.06
CA LYS A 147 10.20 6.37 7.29
C LYS A 147 9.50 5.62 6.16
N ALA A 148 10.15 5.49 5.01
CA ALA A 148 9.54 4.95 3.80
C ALA A 148 9.04 3.51 3.97
N LYS A 149 7.79 3.26 3.56
CA LYS A 149 7.28 1.92 3.29
C LYS A 149 7.76 1.48 1.91
N VAL A 150 8.68 0.51 1.90
CA VAL A 150 9.26 -0.06 0.67
C VAL A 150 8.52 -1.34 0.30
N MET A 151 7.94 -1.41 -0.91
CA MET A 151 7.18 -2.58 -1.37
C MET A 151 7.07 -2.65 -2.91
N LEU A 152 6.60 -3.76 -3.46
CA LEU A 152 6.26 -3.85 -4.89
C LEU A 152 5.10 -2.91 -5.21
N PHE A 153 5.14 -2.28 -6.39
CA PHE A 153 4.01 -1.47 -6.84
C PHE A 153 2.77 -2.34 -7.10
N GLY A 154 2.99 -3.53 -7.66
CA GLY A 154 1.92 -4.49 -7.96
C GLY A 154 1.29 -5.16 -6.74
N GLU A 155 1.64 -4.80 -5.51
CA GLU A 155 0.80 -5.05 -4.32
C GLU A 155 -0.60 -4.44 -4.51
N TYR A 156 -0.72 -3.40 -5.33
CA TYR A 156 -1.98 -2.78 -5.71
C TYR A 156 -2.54 -3.31 -7.03
N ALA A 157 -2.18 -4.53 -7.45
CA ALA A 157 -2.75 -5.18 -8.62
C ALA A 157 -4.26 -5.45 -8.52
N GLY A 158 -4.73 -5.72 -7.29
CA GLY A 158 -6.13 -6.10 -7.03
C GLY A 158 -6.42 -7.60 -7.23
N GLY A 159 -5.39 -8.40 -7.53
CA GLY A 159 -5.45 -9.86 -7.57
C GLY A 159 -5.03 -10.52 -6.25
N SER A 160 -5.01 -11.85 -6.23
CA SER A 160 -4.64 -12.66 -5.06
C SER A 160 -3.15 -12.57 -4.70
N HIS A 161 -2.31 -12.18 -5.66
CA HIS A 161 -0.86 -12.09 -5.51
C HIS A 161 -0.34 -10.78 -6.11
N PRO A 162 0.76 -10.23 -5.58
CA PRO A 162 1.41 -9.06 -6.18
C PRO A 162 1.92 -9.36 -7.58
N GLU A 163 1.74 -8.39 -8.48
CA GLU A 163 2.28 -8.42 -9.85
C GLU A 163 3.63 -7.69 -9.91
N GLU A 164 4.45 -8.02 -10.92
CA GLU A 164 5.60 -7.19 -11.33
C GLU A 164 5.23 -6.39 -12.58
N VAL A 165 5.84 -5.22 -12.73
CA VAL A 165 5.83 -4.49 -13.99
C VAL A 165 7.00 -4.99 -14.83
N ASP A 166 6.68 -5.82 -15.83
CA ASP A 166 7.65 -6.44 -16.73
C ASP A 166 8.52 -5.37 -17.41
N ASP A 167 9.82 -5.64 -17.56
CA ASP A 167 10.73 -4.69 -18.20
C ASP A 167 10.49 -4.62 -19.72
N PRO A 168 9.99 -3.49 -20.26
CA PRO A 168 9.66 -3.40 -21.67
C PRO A 168 10.88 -3.08 -22.54
N TYR A 169 12.09 -2.89 -21.97
CA TYR A 169 13.23 -2.31 -22.69
C TYR A 169 13.62 -3.07 -23.96
N TYR A 170 13.69 -4.40 -23.87
CA TYR A 170 13.95 -5.29 -25.00
C TYR A 170 12.67 -5.72 -25.76
N GLY A 171 11.51 -5.23 -25.32
CA GLY A 171 10.23 -5.45 -25.98
C GLY A 171 9.94 -4.41 -27.07
N GLY A 172 8.93 -4.72 -27.88
CA GLY A 172 8.30 -3.75 -28.78
C GLY A 172 7.34 -2.81 -28.04
N ASN A 173 6.57 -2.04 -28.80
CA ASN A 173 5.59 -1.08 -28.26
C ASN A 173 4.54 -1.74 -27.36
N ASP A 174 4.19 -3.00 -27.60
CA ASP A 174 3.24 -3.75 -26.78
C ASP A 174 3.68 -3.88 -25.31
N GLY A 175 5.00 -4.01 -25.06
CA GLY A 175 5.53 -4.05 -23.70
C GLY A 175 5.32 -2.72 -22.95
N PHE A 176 5.50 -1.59 -23.65
CA PHE A 176 5.26 -0.27 -23.07
C PHE A 176 3.78 -0.03 -22.79
N LYS A 177 2.89 -0.51 -23.68
CA LYS A 177 1.45 -0.47 -23.47
C LYS A 177 1.03 -1.31 -22.26
N ALA A 178 1.55 -2.53 -22.13
CA ALA A 178 1.27 -3.38 -20.97
C ALA A 178 1.75 -2.73 -19.66
N ALA A 179 2.97 -2.18 -19.64
CA ALA A 179 3.48 -1.44 -18.48
C ALA A 179 2.58 -0.24 -18.12
N TYR A 180 2.08 0.49 -19.12
CA TYR A 180 1.16 1.62 -18.91
C TYR A 180 -0.15 1.17 -18.27
N GLU A 181 -0.75 0.08 -18.76
CA GLU A 181 -1.97 -0.50 -18.23
C GLU A 181 -1.80 -0.96 -16.77
N GLN A 182 -0.69 -1.65 -16.47
CA GLN A 182 -0.35 -2.07 -15.10
C GLN A 182 -0.16 -0.86 -14.18
N CYS A 183 0.68 0.11 -14.55
CA CYS A 183 0.93 1.30 -13.72
C CYS A 183 -0.32 2.15 -13.51
N THR A 184 -1.21 2.23 -14.52
CA THR A 184 -2.51 2.90 -14.39
C THR A 184 -3.41 2.18 -13.39
N ARG A 185 -3.52 0.85 -13.49
CA ARG A 185 -4.32 0.04 -12.56
C ARG A 185 -3.81 0.15 -11.14
N PHE A 186 -2.50 -0.01 -10.93
CA PHE A 186 -1.89 0.02 -9.61
C PHE A 186 -2.03 1.40 -8.96
N SER A 187 -1.83 2.48 -9.73
CA SER A 187 -2.04 3.87 -9.28
C SER A 187 -3.47 4.08 -8.76
N LYS A 188 -4.47 3.68 -9.55
CA LYS A 188 -5.89 3.82 -9.17
C LYS A 188 -6.23 3.03 -7.92
N ASN A 189 -5.74 1.80 -7.82
CA ASN A 189 -5.99 0.95 -6.66
C ASN A 189 -5.29 1.47 -5.41
N PHE A 190 -4.05 1.97 -5.53
CA PHE A 190 -3.34 2.61 -4.43
C PHE A 190 -4.07 3.86 -3.93
N LEU A 191 -4.48 4.76 -4.82
CA LEU A 191 -5.22 5.97 -4.44
C LEU A 191 -6.53 5.63 -3.73
N LYS A 192 -7.28 4.64 -4.24
CA LYS A 192 -8.53 4.17 -3.61
C LYS A 192 -8.31 3.53 -2.25
N ALA A 193 -7.25 2.73 -2.10
CA ALA A 193 -6.94 2.06 -0.83
C ALA A 193 -6.44 3.04 0.23
N THR A 194 -5.64 4.02 -0.18
CA THR A 194 -5.04 5.02 0.71
C THR A 194 -6.00 6.13 1.09
N PHE A 195 -6.90 6.52 0.18
CA PHE A 195 -7.87 7.60 0.38
C PHE A 195 -9.30 7.12 0.08
N PRO A 196 -9.87 6.24 0.92
CA PRO A 196 -11.20 5.64 0.65
C PRO A 196 -12.35 6.66 0.69
N ASP A 197 -12.17 7.79 1.36
CA ASP A 197 -13.18 8.84 1.53
C ASP A 197 -13.15 9.91 0.44
N VAL A 198 -12.22 9.82 -0.52
CA VAL A 198 -12.24 10.69 -1.71
C VAL A 198 -13.38 10.22 -2.62
N GLU A 199 -14.47 11.00 -2.63
CA GLU A 199 -15.62 10.77 -3.52
C GLU A 199 -15.21 10.82 -5.00
N LYS A 200 -15.87 9.98 -5.81
CA LYS A 200 -15.61 9.81 -7.24
C LYS A 200 -16.29 10.87 -8.09
#